data_AF-A0A349BBZ7-F1
#
_entry.id   AF-A0A349BBZ7-F1
#
_cell.length_a   1.000
_cell.length_b   1.000
_cell.length_c   1.000
_cell.angle_alpha   90.00
_cell.angle_beta   90.00
_cell.angle_gamma   90.00
#
_symmetry.space_group_name_H-M   'P 1'
#
loop_
_entity.id
_entity.type
_entity.pdbx_description
1 polymer ?
#
loop_
_entity_poly.entity_id
_entity_poly.type
_entity_poly.pdbx_seq_one_letter_code
_entity_poly.pdbx_strand_id
1 'polypeptide(L)'
;DALGAIHQGPRAVEDLRGAMADILGAFRPGTNNFLTSLLRGKRVEKILFAATKADHLHHSQHPRLSGIMQALIRDARDRAQYAGAGTRAMAIASLRATTEDVMTHGGEPLDVVRGTLLNDDETRGRQAAFYPGELPEDPAHLLTPARQGAQEWLGADYQIMRFAPAVLELRPGDGPPHIRLDRAAEFLIGDRL
;
A
#
# COMPACT_ATOMS: atom_id res chain seq x y z
N ASP A 1 -5.58 -2.76 -1.61
CA ASP A 1 -4.42 -2.96 -2.49
C ASP A 1 -4.35 -1.81 -3.48
N ALA A 2 -3.59 -0.76 -3.19
CA ALA A 2 -3.52 0.43 -4.03
C ALA A 2 -2.76 0.14 -5.34
N LEU A 3 -1.68 -0.63 -5.25
CA LEU A 3 -0.89 -1.02 -6.41
C LEU A 3 -1.77 -1.81 -7.38
N GLY A 4 -2.48 -2.83 -6.91
CA GLY A 4 -3.42 -3.61 -7.72
C GLY A 4 -4.49 -2.78 -8.42
N ALA A 5 -5.04 -1.76 -7.75
CA ALA A 5 -5.99 -0.84 -8.37
C ALA A 5 -5.35 0.01 -9.48
N ILE A 6 -4.13 0.50 -9.28
CA ILE A 6 -3.37 1.24 -10.30
C ILE A 6 -3.16 0.38 -11.55
N HIS A 7 -2.79 -0.89 -11.36
CA HIS A 7 -2.60 -1.83 -12.47
C HIS A 7 -3.89 -2.11 -13.26
N GLN A 8 -5.04 -2.17 -12.58
CA GLN A 8 -6.34 -2.39 -13.23
C GLN A 8 -6.88 -1.16 -13.97
N GLY A 9 -6.31 0.02 -13.74
CA GLY A 9 -6.65 1.24 -14.47
C GLY A 9 -7.41 2.29 -13.67
N PRO A 10 -7.74 3.43 -14.30
CA PRO A 10 -8.27 4.60 -13.60
C PRO A 10 -9.60 4.33 -12.90
N ARG A 11 -10.48 3.51 -13.50
CA ARG A 11 -11.75 3.13 -12.90
C ARG A 11 -11.57 2.38 -11.57
N ALA A 12 -10.66 1.40 -11.52
CA ALA A 12 -10.41 0.63 -10.31
C ALA A 12 -9.84 1.51 -9.18
N VAL A 13 -9.05 2.53 -9.53
CA VAL A 13 -8.56 3.52 -8.56
C VAL A 13 -9.69 4.37 -8.00
N GLU A 14 -10.61 4.85 -8.83
CA GLU A 14 -11.75 5.64 -8.37
C GLU A 14 -12.74 4.81 -7.55
N ASP A 15 -12.97 3.55 -7.94
CA ASP A 15 -13.78 2.59 -7.18
C ASP A 15 -13.14 2.32 -5.79
N LEU A 16 -11.82 2.12 -5.74
CA LEU A 16 -11.09 2.00 -4.48
C LEU A 16 -11.23 3.26 -3.61
N ARG A 17 -11.17 4.46 -4.21
CA ARG A 17 -11.37 5.73 -3.51
C ARG A 17 -12.75 5.79 -2.84
N GLY A 18 -13.80 5.47 -3.60
CA GLY A 18 -15.18 5.45 -3.13
C GLY A 18 -15.37 4.45 -1.99
N ALA A 19 -14.95 3.20 -2.21
CA ALA A 19 -15.05 2.14 -1.20
C ALA A 19 -14.33 2.51 0.11
N MET A 20 -13.14 3.10 0.03
CA MET A 20 -12.41 3.56 1.22
C MET A 20 -13.14 4.70 1.94
N ALA A 21 -13.75 5.63 1.20
CA ALA A 21 -14.54 6.71 1.79
C ALA A 21 -15.77 6.18 2.55
N ASP A 22 -16.45 5.18 1.99
CA ASP A 22 -17.62 4.54 2.61
C ASP A 22 -17.25 3.75 3.86
N ILE A 23 -16.20 2.93 3.78
CA ILE A 23 -15.65 2.18 4.92
C ILE A 23 -15.27 3.15 6.05
N LEU A 24 -14.66 4.29 5.73
CA LEU A 24 -14.30 5.29 6.73
C LEU A 24 -15.49 6.00 7.36
N GLY A 25 -16.60 6.13 6.62
CA GLY A 25 -17.87 6.61 7.17
C GLY A 25 -18.47 5.70 8.23
N ALA A 26 -18.15 4.39 8.22
CA ALA A 26 -18.62 3.44 9.23
C ALA A 26 -17.82 3.51 10.54
N PHE A 27 -16.60 4.06 10.52
CA PHE A 27 -15.80 4.24 11.73
C PHE A 27 -16.27 5.46 12.53
N ARG A 28 -16.15 5.36 13.87
CA ARG A 28 -16.38 6.47 14.80
C ARG A 28 -15.02 7.02 15.27
N PRO A 29 -14.35 7.86 14.47
CA PRO A 29 -13.06 8.41 14.85
C PRO A 29 -13.19 9.37 16.03
N GLY A 30 -12.14 9.40 16.87
CA GLY A 30 -11.92 10.45 17.85
C GLY A 30 -11.25 10.00 19.13
N THR A 31 -11.07 10.94 20.06
CA THR A 31 -10.35 10.70 21.31
C THR A 31 -11.24 10.03 22.36
N ASN A 32 -10.70 9.05 23.09
CA ASN A 32 -11.36 8.52 24.29
C ASN A 32 -10.84 9.29 25.52
N ASN A 33 -11.56 10.33 25.92
CA ASN A 33 -11.31 11.00 27.20
C ASN A 33 -11.85 10.13 28.36
N PHE A 34 -11.32 10.33 29.57
CA PHE A 34 -11.70 9.56 30.77
C PHE A 34 -13.23 9.49 30.99
N LEU A 35 -13.95 10.60 30.75
CA LEU A 35 -15.41 10.67 30.89
C LEU A 35 -16.17 9.97 29.74
N THR A 36 -15.66 9.98 28.51
CA THR A 36 -16.30 9.28 27.37
C THR A 36 -16.10 7.76 27.44
N SER A 37 -15.01 7.29 28.06
CA SER A 37 -14.80 5.87 28.35
C SER A 37 -15.84 5.29 29.32
N LEU A 38 -16.36 6.10 30.25
CA LEU A 38 -17.37 5.68 31.24
C LEU A 38 -18.80 5.67 30.67
N LEU A 39 -19.07 6.41 29.59
CA LEU A 39 -20.41 6.66 29.03
C LEU A 39 -20.71 5.96 27.68
N ARG A 40 -20.14 4.77 27.44
CA ARG A 40 -20.52 3.83 26.36
C ARG A 40 -20.19 4.24 24.91
N GLY A 41 -18.96 4.68 24.62
CA GLY A 41 -18.50 4.71 23.24
C GLY A 41 -16.99 4.52 23.09
N LYS A 42 -16.55 3.37 22.59
CA LYS A 42 -15.17 3.21 22.11
C LYS A 42 -15.04 3.94 20.76
N ARG A 43 -14.18 4.95 20.70
CA ARG A 43 -13.80 5.65 19.47
C ARG A 43 -12.49 5.10 18.92
N VAL A 44 -12.33 5.20 17.60
CA VAL A 44 -11.09 4.81 16.91
C VAL A 44 -10.10 5.97 17.01
N GLU A 45 -9.06 5.79 17.82
CA GLU A 45 -8.02 6.80 18.04
C GLU A 45 -6.97 6.82 16.95
N LYS A 46 -6.72 5.69 16.28
CA LYS A 46 -5.67 5.54 15.28
C LYS A 46 -6.15 4.78 14.06
N ILE A 47 -5.87 5.30 12.88
CA ILE A 47 -6.22 4.68 11.59
C ILE A 47 -4.98 4.65 10.70
N LEU A 48 -4.55 3.45 10.32
CA LEU A 48 -3.44 3.23 9.38
C LEU A 48 -3.99 2.85 8.00
N PHE A 49 -3.63 3.63 7.00
CA PHE A 49 -3.89 3.35 5.60
C PHE A 49 -2.69 2.60 5.00
N ALA A 50 -2.82 1.28 4.91
CA ALA A 50 -1.78 0.40 4.40
C ALA A 50 -1.89 0.17 2.89
N ALA A 51 -0.92 0.66 2.12
CA ALA A 51 -0.71 0.23 0.74
C ALA A 51 0.10 -1.07 0.75
N THR A 52 -0.61 -2.19 0.64
CA THR A 52 -0.04 -3.55 0.74
C THR A 52 0.76 -3.96 -0.49
N LYS A 53 1.54 -5.05 -0.37
CA LYS A 53 2.40 -5.62 -1.43
C LYS A 53 3.47 -4.65 -1.92
N ALA A 54 3.99 -3.83 -1.00
CA ALA A 54 5.05 -2.88 -1.33
C ALA A 54 6.31 -3.56 -1.88
N ASP A 55 6.55 -4.83 -1.56
CA ASP A 55 7.65 -5.63 -2.08
C ASP A 55 7.56 -5.87 -3.60
N HIS A 56 6.42 -5.63 -4.24
CA HIS A 56 6.32 -5.63 -5.70
C HIS A 56 6.93 -4.39 -6.35
N LEU A 57 7.42 -3.43 -5.55
CA LEU A 57 8.13 -2.24 -5.98
C LEU A 57 9.52 -2.19 -5.35
N HIS A 58 10.45 -1.55 -6.05
CA HIS A 58 11.73 -1.18 -5.46
C HIS A 58 11.52 -0.11 -4.37
N HIS A 59 12.36 -0.10 -3.32
CA HIS A 59 12.16 0.82 -2.19
C HIS A 59 12.13 2.31 -2.56
N SER A 60 12.78 2.68 -3.66
CA SER A 60 12.76 4.04 -4.20
C SER A 60 11.33 4.53 -4.48
N GLN A 61 10.40 3.62 -4.77
CA GLN A 61 9.00 3.94 -5.05
C GLN A 61 8.05 3.84 -3.85
N HIS A 62 8.49 3.27 -2.71
CA HIS A 62 7.65 3.17 -1.50
C HIS A 62 7.11 4.53 -0.99
N PRO A 63 7.89 5.63 -1.00
CA PRO A 63 7.37 6.95 -0.65
C PRO A 63 6.27 7.42 -1.62
N ARG A 64 6.44 7.19 -2.93
CA ARG A 64 5.46 7.53 -3.96
C ARG A 64 4.15 6.76 -3.75
N LEU A 65 4.23 5.45 -3.50
CA LEU A 65 3.05 4.62 -3.18
C LEU A 65 2.34 5.09 -1.89
N SER A 66 3.10 5.47 -0.86
CA SER A 66 2.54 6.01 0.37
C SER A 66 1.85 7.36 0.13
N GLY A 67 2.44 8.23 -0.70
CA GLY A 67 1.88 9.52 -1.10
C GLY A 67 0.60 9.38 -1.92
N ILE A 68 0.57 8.43 -2.86
CA ILE A 68 -0.64 8.11 -3.64
C ILE A 68 -1.74 7.62 -2.70
N MET A 69 -1.44 6.68 -1.80
CA MET A 69 -2.41 6.20 -0.83
C MET A 69 -2.93 7.37 0.02
N GLN A 70 -2.05 8.24 0.50
CA GLN A 70 -2.39 9.41 1.29
C GLN A 70 -3.29 10.40 0.53
N ALA A 71 -3.05 10.61 -0.75
CA ALA A 71 -3.85 11.50 -1.60
C ALA A 71 -5.22 10.91 -1.96
N LEU A 72 -5.29 9.59 -2.17
CA LEU A 72 -6.52 8.86 -2.44
C LEU A 72 -7.54 9.02 -1.30
N ILE A 73 -7.07 8.91 -0.06
CA ILE A 73 -7.92 8.95 1.16
C ILE A 73 -7.97 10.33 1.84
N ARG A 74 -7.50 11.40 1.19
CA ARG A 74 -7.36 12.74 1.78
C ARG A 74 -8.62 13.21 2.51
N ASP A 75 -9.77 13.19 1.86
CA ASP A 75 -11.00 13.73 2.43
C ASP A 75 -11.46 12.96 3.68
N ALA A 76 -11.26 11.65 3.69
CA ALA A 76 -11.64 10.81 4.83
C ALA A 76 -10.61 10.88 5.96
N ARG A 77 -9.32 11.04 5.62
CA ARG A 77 -8.25 11.31 6.56
C ARG A 77 -8.47 12.62 7.30
N ASP A 78 -8.78 13.69 6.58
CA ASP A 78 -8.93 15.02 7.15
C ASP A 78 -10.14 15.07 8.09
N ARG A 79 -11.24 14.37 7.74
CA ARG A 79 -12.38 14.14 8.66
C ARG A 79 -11.99 13.38 9.93
N ALA A 80 -11.22 12.29 9.80
CA ALA A 80 -10.79 11.52 10.95
C ALA A 80 -9.83 12.31 11.87
N GLN A 81 -8.90 13.07 11.29
CA GLN A 81 -8.01 13.96 12.03
C GLN A 81 -8.78 15.07 12.74
N TYR A 82 -9.77 15.69 12.07
CA TYR A 82 -10.64 16.69 12.67
C TYR A 82 -11.43 16.13 13.87
N ALA A 83 -11.81 14.85 13.81
CA ALA A 83 -12.46 14.16 14.93
C ALA A 83 -11.49 13.79 16.08
N GLY A 84 -10.18 13.97 15.89
CA GLY A 84 -9.14 13.68 16.89
C GLY A 84 -8.49 12.30 16.75
N ALA A 85 -8.69 11.60 15.64
CA ALA A 85 -7.98 10.35 15.36
C ALA A 85 -6.62 10.62 14.69
N GLY A 86 -5.56 10.00 15.20
CA GLY A 86 -4.28 9.93 14.51
C GLY A 86 -4.40 9.10 13.23
N THR A 87 -3.91 9.63 12.11
CA THR A 87 -3.95 8.91 10.83
C THR A 87 -2.59 8.89 10.17
N ARG A 88 -2.28 7.79 9.48
CA ARG A 88 -1.04 7.64 8.72
C ARG A 88 -1.27 6.80 7.47
N ALA A 89 -0.51 7.05 6.42
CA ALA A 89 -0.44 6.17 5.25
C ALA A 89 0.97 5.56 5.16
N MET A 90 1.05 4.27 4.81
CA MET A 90 2.32 3.56 4.67
C MET A 90 2.24 2.50 3.58
N ALA A 91 3.28 2.41 2.76
CA ALA A 91 3.57 1.23 1.96
C ALA A 91 4.12 0.11 2.86
N ILE A 92 3.45 -1.05 2.86
CA ILE A 92 3.82 -2.22 3.68
C ILE A 92 3.80 -3.51 2.84
N ALA A 93 4.53 -4.51 3.31
CA ALA A 93 4.38 -5.89 2.85
C ALA A 93 4.35 -6.79 4.09
N SER A 94 3.25 -7.51 4.28
CA SER A 94 3.10 -8.41 5.43
C SER A 94 3.99 -9.64 5.31
N LEU A 95 4.24 -10.07 4.08
CA LEU A 95 5.18 -11.12 3.71
C LEU A 95 5.92 -10.64 2.45
N ARG A 96 7.24 -10.62 2.50
CA ARG A 96 8.09 -10.23 1.38
C ARG A 96 8.33 -11.45 0.48
N ALA A 97 7.89 -11.38 -0.77
CA ALA A 97 8.06 -12.42 -1.79
C ALA A 97 9.19 -12.12 -2.79
N THR A 98 9.73 -10.90 -2.75
CA THR A 98 10.73 -10.41 -3.72
C THR A 98 12.01 -9.90 -3.03
N THR A 99 13.09 -9.79 -3.79
CA THR A 99 14.32 -9.08 -3.41
C THR A 99 14.54 -7.89 -4.34
N GLU A 100 15.22 -6.87 -3.86
CA GLU A 100 15.57 -5.69 -4.67
C GLU A 100 16.86 -5.95 -5.44
N ASP A 101 16.97 -5.36 -6.63
CA ASP A 101 18.12 -5.50 -7.51
C ASP A 101 18.21 -4.33 -8.49
N VAL A 102 19.37 -4.15 -9.12
CA VAL A 102 19.59 -3.14 -10.16
C VAL A 102 20.08 -3.84 -11.42
N MET A 103 19.38 -3.63 -12.54
CA MET A 103 19.73 -4.24 -13.82
C MET A 103 19.91 -3.19 -14.90
N THR A 104 20.92 -3.36 -15.75
CA THR A 104 21.11 -2.48 -16.91
C THR A 104 20.16 -2.87 -18.04
N HIS A 105 19.39 -1.91 -18.54
CA HIS A 105 18.52 -2.08 -19.70
C HIS A 105 18.66 -0.86 -20.61
N GLY A 106 18.97 -1.08 -21.90
CA GLY A 106 19.18 0.03 -22.84
C GLY A 106 20.37 0.95 -22.49
N GLY A 107 21.32 0.48 -21.69
CA GLY A 107 22.47 1.27 -21.21
C GLY A 107 22.24 2.00 -19.89
N GLU A 108 21.00 2.05 -19.40
CA GLU A 108 20.63 2.72 -18.15
C GLU A 108 20.40 1.71 -17.02
N PRO A 109 20.79 2.00 -15.77
CA PRO A 109 20.45 1.19 -14.61
C PRO A 109 18.96 1.35 -14.28
N LEU A 110 18.26 0.24 -14.11
CA LEU A 110 16.87 0.18 -13.67
C LEU A 110 16.77 -0.51 -12.30
N ASP A 111 16.07 0.15 -11.39
CA ASP A 111 15.65 -0.39 -10.10
C ASP A 111 14.55 -1.45 -10.31
N VAL A 112 14.86 -2.72 -10.04
CA VAL A 112 13.94 -3.84 -10.26
C VAL A 112 13.69 -4.63 -8.99
N VAL A 113 12.62 -5.43 -9.01
CA VAL A 113 12.38 -6.45 -8.00
C VAL A 113 12.49 -7.83 -8.63
N ARG A 114 13.06 -8.78 -7.90
CA ARG A 114 13.25 -10.16 -8.33
C ARG A 114 12.45 -11.10 -7.46
N GLY A 115 11.79 -12.07 -8.05
CA GLY A 115 11.03 -13.07 -7.32
C GLY A 115 10.73 -14.29 -8.19
N THR A 116 10.06 -15.27 -7.61
CA THR A 116 9.54 -16.39 -8.40
C THR A 116 8.14 -16.03 -8.87
N LEU A 117 7.87 -16.09 -10.16
CA LEU A 117 6.54 -15.82 -10.69
C LEU A 117 5.55 -16.90 -10.24
N LEU A 118 4.29 -16.51 -10.08
CA LEU A 118 3.19 -17.43 -9.86
C LEU A 118 2.55 -17.74 -11.22
N ASN A 119 2.39 -19.03 -11.53
CA ASN A 119 1.69 -19.48 -12.72
C ASN A 119 0.16 -19.32 -12.55
N ASP A 120 -0.59 -19.44 -13.63
CA ASP A 120 -2.07 -19.31 -13.60
C ASP A 120 -2.75 -20.42 -12.78
N ASP A 121 -2.13 -21.61 -12.70
CA ASP A 121 -2.56 -22.74 -11.86
C ASP A 121 -2.11 -22.60 -10.39
N GLU A 122 -1.66 -21.42 -9.99
CA GLU A 122 -1.12 -21.07 -8.67
C GLU A 122 0.13 -21.87 -8.26
N THR A 123 0.78 -22.55 -9.21
CA THR A 123 2.06 -23.20 -8.97
C THR A 123 3.23 -22.21 -9.09
N ARG A 124 4.37 -22.62 -8.53
CA ARG A 124 5.59 -21.83 -8.60
C ARG A 124 6.17 -21.89 -10.02
N GLY A 125 6.32 -20.72 -10.64
CA GLY A 125 6.92 -20.54 -11.96
C GLY A 125 8.43 -20.30 -11.92
N ARG A 126 8.93 -19.59 -12.94
CA ARG A 126 10.34 -19.23 -13.07
C ARG A 126 10.72 -18.01 -12.24
N GLN A 127 12.00 -17.88 -11.93
CA GLN A 127 12.56 -16.65 -11.37
C GLN A 127 12.61 -15.55 -12.44
N ALA A 128 12.20 -14.35 -12.09
CA ALA A 128 12.23 -13.19 -12.97
C ALA A 128 12.59 -11.92 -12.20
N ALA A 129 13.23 -10.98 -12.90
CA ALA A 129 13.35 -9.60 -12.48
C ALA A 129 12.30 -8.76 -13.21
N PHE A 130 11.71 -7.81 -12.51
CA PHE A 130 10.57 -7.05 -12.99
C PHE A 130 10.70 -5.57 -12.68
N TYR A 131 10.42 -4.77 -13.69
CA TYR A 131 10.30 -3.32 -13.60
C TYR A 131 8.82 -2.94 -13.75
N PRO A 132 8.15 -2.48 -12.68
CA PRO A 132 6.71 -2.20 -12.68
C PRO A 132 6.32 -0.89 -13.38
N GLY A 133 7.29 -0.13 -13.91
CA GLY A 133 7.13 1.28 -14.26
C GLY A 133 7.38 2.20 -13.06
N GLU A 134 7.46 3.51 -13.30
CA GLU A 134 7.61 4.51 -12.24
C GLU A 134 6.26 5.09 -11.83
N LEU A 135 5.89 4.93 -10.56
CA LEU A 135 4.81 5.71 -9.95
C LEU A 135 5.12 7.22 -10.06
N PRO A 136 4.11 8.06 -10.32
CA PRO A 136 4.34 9.49 -10.44
C PRO A 136 4.72 10.08 -9.08
N GLU A 137 5.57 11.11 -9.10
CA GLU A 137 5.92 11.85 -7.89
C GLU A 137 4.73 12.63 -7.35
N ASP A 138 3.94 13.24 -8.24
CA ASP A 138 2.67 13.86 -7.90
C ASP A 138 1.50 12.88 -8.09
N PRO A 139 0.81 12.47 -7.00
CA PRO A 139 -0.40 11.65 -7.09
C PRO A 139 -1.50 12.23 -8.00
N ALA A 140 -1.54 13.55 -8.22
CA ALA A 140 -2.56 14.17 -9.06
C ALA A 140 -2.53 13.67 -10.52
N HIS A 141 -1.37 13.24 -11.03
CA HIS A 141 -1.23 12.65 -12.36
C HIS A 141 -2.02 11.35 -12.51
N LEU A 142 -2.25 10.64 -11.40
CA LEU A 142 -3.00 9.39 -11.37
C LEU A 142 -4.44 9.61 -10.92
N LEU A 143 -4.64 10.42 -9.88
CA LEU A 143 -5.97 10.63 -9.29
C LEU A 143 -6.88 11.53 -10.12
N THR A 144 -6.34 12.51 -10.86
CA THR A 144 -7.17 13.42 -11.67
C THR A 144 -7.82 12.70 -12.86
N PRO A 145 -7.09 11.93 -13.70
CA PRO A 145 -7.70 11.17 -14.78
C PRO A 145 -8.71 10.13 -14.27
N ALA A 146 -8.41 9.46 -13.16
CA ALA A 146 -9.34 8.52 -12.52
C ALA A 146 -10.67 9.17 -12.15
N ARG A 147 -10.63 10.34 -11.51
CA ARG A 147 -11.84 11.12 -11.16
C ARG A 147 -12.59 11.66 -12.38
N GLN A 148 -11.88 11.92 -13.47
CA GLN A 148 -12.48 12.37 -14.74
C GLN A 148 -13.02 11.22 -15.60
N GLY A 149 -12.93 9.97 -15.13
CA GLY A 149 -13.46 8.81 -15.85
C GLY A 149 -12.61 8.38 -17.05
N ALA A 150 -11.30 8.65 -17.02
CA ALA A 150 -10.37 8.14 -18.03
C ALA A 150 -10.47 6.61 -18.13
N GLN A 151 -10.40 6.09 -19.35
CA GLN A 151 -10.47 4.64 -19.58
C GLN A 151 -9.10 3.96 -19.40
N GLU A 152 -8.02 4.66 -19.75
CA GLU A 152 -6.65 4.16 -19.72
C GLU A 152 -5.70 5.22 -19.17
N TRP A 153 -4.53 4.79 -18.70
CA TRP A 153 -3.46 5.71 -18.31
C TRP A 153 -2.80 6.31 -19.56
N LEU A 154 -2.68 7.64 -19.61
CA LEU A 154 -1.98 8.30 -20.71
C LEU A 154 -0.47 8.02 -20.58
N GLY A 155 0.07 7.16 -21.45
CA GLY A 155 1.51 6.93 -21.60
C GLY A 155 2.19 6.22 -20.43
N ALA A 156 1.44 5.46 -19.62
CA ALA A 156 2.01 4.74 -18.49
C ALA A 156 1.53 3.28 -18.43
N ASP A 157 2.47 2.36 -18.63
CA ASP A 157 2.25 0.92 -18.49
C ASP A 157 2.59 0.47 -17.07
N TYR A 158 1.67 0.73 -16.12
CA TYR A 158 1.79 0.18 -14.77
C TYR A 158 1.44 -1.30 -14.77
N GLN A 159 2.46 -2.14 -14.69
CA GLN A 159 2.27 -3.57 -14.64
C GLN A 159 2.70 -4.11 -13.29
N ILE A 160 1.97 -5.11 -12.80
CA ILE A 160 2.33 -5.87 -11.60
C ILE A 160 2.41 -7.32 -11.98
N MET A 161 3.51 -7.97 -11.60
CA MET A 161 3.59 -9.41 -11.64
C MET A 161 3.09 -10.03 -10.33
N ARG A 162 2.49 -11.22 -10.44
CA ARG A 162 2.17 -12.06 -9.28
C ARG A 162 3.40 -12.88 -8.94
N PHE A 163 3.96 -12.67 -7.76
CA PHE A 163 5.06 -13.47 -7.24
C PHE A 163 4.53 -14.56 -6.31
N ALA A 164 5.07 -15.76 -6.44
CA ALA A 164 4.89 -16.83 -5.48
C ALA A 164 5.65 -16.48 -4.18
N PRO A 165 5.11 -16.85 -3.00
CA PRO A 165 5.82 -16.65 -1.73
C PRO A 165 7.24 -17.22 -1.78
N ALA A 166 8.19 -16.56 -1.13
CA ALA A 166 9.56 -17.09 -1.04
C ALA A 166 9.55 -18.44 -0.30
N VAL A 167 10.43 -19.37 -0.70
CA VAL A 167 10.70 -20.56 0.11
C VAL A 167 11.52 -20.09 1.31
N LEU A 168 10.97 -20.25 2.51
CA LEU A 168 11.58 -19.76 3.74
C LEU A 168 12.10 -20.93 4.56
N GLU A 169 13.40 -20.94 4.84
CA GLU A 169 14.00 -21.74 5.90
C GLU A 169 14.23 -20.84 7.10
N LEU A 170 13.27 -20.81 8.03
CA LEU A 170 13.31 -19.96 9.23
C LEU A 170 13.88 -20.75 10.41
N ARG A 171 14.78 -20.12 11.17
CA ARG A 171 15.23 -20.67 12.46
C ARG A 171 14.13 -20.46 13.50
N PRO A 172 14.08 -21.30 14.56
CA PRO A 172 13.17 -21.07 15.67
C PRO A 172 13.34 -19.65 16.25
N GLY A 173 12.26 -18.89 16.32
CA GLY A 173 12.25 -17.50 16.80
C GLY A 173 12.38 -16.43 15.70
N ASP A 174 12.78 -16.78 14.48
CA ASP A 174 12.80 -15.84 13.35
C ASP A 174 11.39 -15.73 12.73
N GLY A 175 10.93 -14.51 12.50
CA GLY A 175 9.69 -14.21 11.78
C GLY A 175 9.90 -14.18 10.26
N PRO A 176 8.81 -14.31 9.46
CA PRO A 176 8.90 -14.14 8.03
C PRO A 176 9.35 -12.71 7.66
N PRO A 177 10.04 -12.53 6.53
CA PRO A 177 10.50 -11.22 6.09
C PRO A 177 9.31 -10.32 5.75
N HIS A 178 9.36 -9.06 6.16
CA HIS A 178 8.29 -8.09 5.96
C HIS A 178 8.84 -6.70 5.62
N ILE A 179 7.96 -5.81 5.16
CA ILE A 179 8.27 -4.39 4.97
C ILE A 179 7.37 -3.56 5.89
N ARG A 180 7.99 -2.84 6.83
CA ARG A 180 7.37 -1.84 7.72
C ARG A 180 6.24 -2.35 8.64
N LEU A 181 6.10 -3.66 8.89
CA LEU A 181 5.16 -4.15 9.89
C LEU A 181 5.51 -3.66 11.30
N ASP A 182 6.80 -3.53 11.60
CA ASP A 182 7.35 -2.89 12.80
C ASP A 182 6.80 -1.46 12.97
N ARG A 183 6.89 -0.63 11.92
CA ARG A 183 6.39 0.75 11.96
C ARG A 183 4.86 0.82 12.03
N ALA A 184 4.17 -0.13 11.41
CA ALA A 184 2.73 -0.24 11.51
C ALA A 184 2.28 -0.60 12.93
N ALA A 185 2.95 -1.56 13.56
CA ALA A 185 2.71 -1.96 14.95
C ALA A 185 2.99 -0.79 15.91
N GLU A 186 4.15 -0.14 15.76
CA GLU A 186 4.50 1.04 16.56
C GLU A 186 3.43 2.13 16.47
N PHE A 187 2.98 2.46 15.26
CA PHE A 187 1.93 3.45 15.10
C PHE A 187 0.62 3.00 15.77
N LEU A 188 0.17 1.77 15.53
CA LEU A 188 -1.15 1.31 15.96
C LEU A 188 -1.25 1.03 17.45
N ILE A 189 -0.20 0.46 18.06
CA ILE A 189 -0.23 -0.07 19.42
C ILE A 189 0.98 0.30 20.28
N GLY A 190 2.00 0.98 19.73
CA GLY A 190 3.24 1.29 20.46
C GLY A 190 3.06 2.17 21.70
N ASP A 191 1.99 2.98 21.76
CA ASP A 191 1.63 3.78 22.94
C ASP A 191 1.01 2.96 24.09
N ARG A 192 0.75 1.67 23.87
CA ARG A 192 0.11 0.76 24.83
C ARG A 192 1.01 -0.39 25.28
N LEU A 193 2.26 -0.42 24.80
CA LEU A 193 3.31 -1.37 25.18
C LEU A 193 4.24 -0.74 26.21
#